data_AF-A0A2G9T5K9-F1
#
_entry.id   AF-A0A2G9T5K9-F1
#
_cell.length_a   1.000
_cell.length_b   1.000
_cell.length_c   1.000
_cell.angle_alpha   90.00
_cell.angle_beta   90.00
_cell.angle_gamma   90.00
#
_symmetry.space_group_name_H-M   'P 1'
#
loop_
_entity.id
_entity.type
_entity.pdbx_description
1 polymer ?
#
loop_
_entity_poly.entity_id
_entity_poly.type
_entity_poly.pdbx_seq_one_letter_code
_entity_poly.pdbx_strand_id
1 'polypeptide(L)'
;VHSCISEPIVRHEAGEALGAIGDVSARKVLEEYLKDPCQVIAETCELALRRIDLVNSSGDKTESPYQSIDPTSTASIDDVDELGAMLVDSSKPLWDRYRAMFKLRNINTDASIKALAQGFILNFHCLSLSLIRL
;
A
#
# COMPACT_ATOMS: atom_id res chain seq x y z
N VAL A 1 -12.25 18.03 -26.76
CA VAL A 1 -12.14 19.10 -25.74
C VAL A 1 -11.85 18.45 -24.40
N HIS A 2 -10.71 18.82 -23.81
CA HIS A 2 -10.14 18.39 -22.52
C HIS A 2 -10.11 16.88 -22.21
N SER A 3 -9.04 16.23 -22.67
CA SER A 3 -8.45 15.10 -21.92
C SER A 3 -7.94 15.65 -20.59
N CYS A 4 -8.82 15.72 -19.59
CA CYS A 4 -8.42 15.99 -18.22
C CYS A 4 -7.85 14.67 -17.68
N ILE A 5 -6.60 14.39 -18.00
CA ILE A 5 -5.88 13.27 -17.41
C ILE A 5 -5.61 13.69 -15.96
N SER A 6 -6.47 13.25 -15.05
CA SER A 6 -6.23 13.44 -13.62
C SER A 6 -4.90 12.78 -13.26
N GLU A 7 -4.06 13.49 -12.50
CA GLU A 7 -2.77 12.98 -12.01
C GLU A 7 -2.96 11.61 -11.34
N PRO A 8 -2.11 10.60 -11.63
CA PRO A 8 -2.26 9.25 -11.07
C PRO A 8 -2.42 9.23 -9.56
N ILE A 9 -1.74 10.11 -8.84
CA ILE A 9 -1.87 10.20 -7.38
C ILE A 9 -3.30 10.56 -6.94
N VAL A 10 -4.00 11.47 -7.63
CA VAL A 10 -5.38 11.82 -7.29
C VAL A 10 -6.32 10.64 -7.54
N ARG A 11 -6.07 9.87 -8.61
CA ARG A 11 -6.83 8.65 -8.91
C ARG A 11 -6.55 7.54 -7.88
N HIS A 12 -5.30 7.42 -7.40
CA HIS A 12 -4.92 6.53 -6.30
C HIS A 12 -5.70 6.87 -5.03
N GLU A 13 -5.68 8.13 -4.58
CA GLU A 13 -6.41 8.57 -3.39
C GLU A 13 -7.93 8.32 -3.52
N ALA A 14 -8.49 8.51 -4.72
CA ALA A 14 -9.90 8.19 -4.96
C ALA A 14 -10.21 6.69 -4.84
N GLY A 15 -9.34 5.82 -5.37
CA GLY A 15 -9.49 4.36 -5.25
C GLY A 15 -9.35 3.88 -3.80
N GLU A 16 -8.36 4.39 -3.08
CA GLU A 16 -8.17 4.13 -1.65
C GLU A 16 -9.38 4.57 -0.83
N ALA A 17 -9.93 5.76 -1.11
CA ALA A 17 -11.14 6.26 -0.44
C ALA A 17 -12.36 5.35 -0.68
N LEU A 18 -12.53 4.83 -1.91
CA LEU A 18 -13.59 3.85 -2.20
C LEU A 18 -13.39 2.55 -1.41
N GLY A 19 -12.16 2.06 -1.31
CA GLY A 19 -11.80 0.91 -0.49
C GLY A 19 -12.09 1.13 0.99
N ALA A 20 -11.75 2.32 1.51
CA ALA A 20 -11.96 2.71 2.90
C ALA A 20 -13.46 2.80 3.26
N ILE A 21 -14.30 3.33 2.36
CA ILE A 21 -15.76 3.32 2.52
C ILE A 21 -16.29 1.88 2.64
N GLY A 22 -15.73 0.95 1.88
CA GLY A 22 -16.05 -0.48 2.02
C GLY A 22 -17.40 -0.91 1.42
N ASP A 23 -18.07 -0.03 0.67
CA ASP A 23 -19.40 -0.30 0.10
C ASP A 23 -19.29 -1.16 -1.18
N VAL A 24 -20.08 -2.24 -1.23
CA VAL A 24 -20.07 -3.21 -2.33
C VAL A 24 -20.48 -2.62 -3.67
N SER A 25 -21.21 -1.50 -3.70
CA SER A 25 -21.57 -0.79 -4.93
C SER A 25 -20.36 -0.19 -5.66
N ALA A 26 -19.27 0.11 -4.95
CA ALA A 26 -18.03 0.63 -5.55
C ALA A 26 -17.25 -0.44 -6.33
N ARG A 27 -17.55 -1.73 -6.13
CA ARG A 27 -16.81 -2.82 -6.77
C ARG A 27 -16.82 -2.74 -8.28
N LYS A 28 -17.99 -2.46 -8.87
CA LYS A 28 -18.16 -2.42 -10.32
C LYS A 28 -17.21 -1.42 -10.99
N VAL A 29 -17.03 -0.24 -10.38
CA VAL A 29 -16.11 0.78 -10.92
C VAL A 29 -14.65 0.38 -10.69
N LEU A 30 -14.30 -0.17 -9.53
CA LEU A 30 -12.92 -0.64 -9.26
C LEU A 30 -12.50 -1.78 -10.20
N GLU A 31 -13.42 -2.71 -10.50
CA GLU A 31 -13.20 -3.84 -11.42
C GLU A 31 -12.89 -3.37 -12.86
N GLU A 32 -13.46 -2.23 -13.29
CA GLU A 32 -13.21 -1.64 -14.61
C GLU A 32 -11.73 -1.23 -14.79
N TYR A 33 -11.07 -0.81 -13.69
CA TYR A 33 -9.71 -0.29 -13.71
C TYR A 33 -8.65 -1.29 -13.25
N LEU A 34 -8.99 -2.56 -13.01
CA LEU A 34 -8.03 -3.63 -12.65
C LEU A 34 -6.93 -3.87 -13.69
N LYS A 35 -7.14 -3.42 -14.94
CA LYS A 35 -6.18 -3.52 -16.04
C LYS A 35 -5.81 -2.14 -16.59
N ASP A 36 -5.93 -1.09 -15.78
CA ASP A 36 -5.55 0.26 -16.18
C ASP A 36 -4.08 0.29 -16.63
N PRO A 37 -3.74 0.99 -17.72
CA PRO A 37 -2.35 1.09 -18.18
C PRO A 37 -1.44 1.78 -17.16
N CYS A 38 -1.98 2.58 -16.24
CA CYS A 38 -1.24 3.10 -15.10
C CYS A 38 -1.25 2.06 -13.97
N GLN A 39 -0.10 1.38 -13.78
CA GLN A 39 0.06 0.32 -12.79
C GLN A 39 -0.40 0.71 -11.38
N VAL A 40 -0.07 1.93 -10.92
CA VAL A 40 -0.51 2.44 -9.61
C VAL A 40 -2.03 2.36 -9.47
N ILE A 41 -2.78 2.63 -10.53
CA ILE A 41 -4.24 2.62 -10.48
C ILE A 41 -4.80 1.20 -10.47
N ALA A 42 -4.24 0.32 -11.30
CA ALA A 42 -4.60 -1.10 -11.30
C ALA A 42 -4.36 -1.73 -9.91
N GLU A 43 -3.19 -1.47 -9.32
CA GLU A 43 -2.80 -1.93 -7.98
C GLU A 43 -3.70 -1.34 -6.89
N THR A 44 -4.03 -0.04 -6.97
CA THR A 44 -4.97 0.60 -6.04
C THR A 44 -6.33 -0.09 -6.07
N CYS A 45 -6.86 -0.36 -7.27
CA CYS A 45 -8.15 -1.01 -7.42
C CYS A 45 -8.13 -2.44 -6.87
N GLU A 46 -7.03 -3.17 -7.04
CA GLU A 46 -6.84 -4.49 -6.45
C GLU A 46 -6.88 -4.43 -4.92
N LEU A 47 -6.13 -3.50 -4.29
CA LEU A 47 -6.11 -3.33 -2.84
C LEU A 47 -7.50 -2.93 -2.30
N ALA A 48 -8.16 -1.96 -2.94
CA ALA A 48 -9.48 -1.48 -2.56
C ALA A 48 -10.55 -2.58 -2.62
N LEU A 49 -10.55 -3.40 -3.70
CA LEU A 49 -11.47 -4.53 -3.83
C LEU A 49 -11.25 -5.57 -2.72
N ARG A 50 -9.99 -5.95 -2.47
CA ARG A 50 -9.65 -6.88 -1.39
C ARG A 50 -10.06 -6.35 -0.02
N ARG A 51 -9.95 -5.05 0.21
CA ARG A 51 -10.41 -4.41 1.44
C ARG A 51 -11.93 -4.49 1.59
N ILE A 52 -12.67 -4.16 0.54
CA ILE A 52 -14.14 -4.31 0.52
C ILE A 52 -14.52 -5.74 0.89
N ASP A 53 -13.87 -6.75 0.30
CA ASP A 53 -14.12 -8.16 0.62
C ASP A 53 -13.83 -8.48 2.09
N LEU A 54 -12.71 -7.99 2.63
CA LEU A 54 -12.32 -8.19 4.02
C LEU A 54 -13.35 -7.62 4.99
N VAL A 55 -13.75 -6.36 4.82
CA VAL A 55 -14.69 -5.67 5.71
C VAL A 55 -16.06 -6.33 5.67
N ASN A 56 -16.54 -6.71 4.48
CA ASN A 56 -17.85 -7.33 4.34
C ASN A 56 -17.88 -8.79 4.81
N SER A 57 -16.74 -9.50 4.81
CA SER A 57 -16.67 -10.91 5.23
C SER A 57 -16.33 -11.09 6.71
N SER A 58 -15.53 -10.20 7.29
CA SER A 58 -14.90 -10.39 8.60
C SER A 58 -15.00 -9.18 9.53
N GLY A 59 -15.65 -8.10 9.09
CA GLY A 59 -15.63 -6.81 9.78
C GLY A 59 -14.32 -6.07 9.57
N ASP A 60 -14.29 -4.79 9.96
CA ASP A 60 -13.07 -3.99 9.91
C ASP A 60 -12.09 -4.43 11.00
N LYS A 61 -10.89 -4.85 10.59
CA LYS A 61 -9.79 -5.26 11.47
C LYS A 61 -8.54 -4.42 11.24
N THR A 62 -8.70 -3.24 10.65
CA THR A 62 -7.60 -2.32 10.31
C THR A 62 -7.29 -1.36 11.45
N GLU A 63 -7.27 -1.86 12.69
CA GLU A 63 -7.01 -1.03 13.87
C GLU A 63 -5.60 -0.43 13.81
N SER A 64 -5.56 0.89 13.91
CA SER A 64 -4.35 1.70 13.80
C SER A 64 -4.24 2.64 14.99
N PRO A 65 -3.06 2.76 15.63
CA PRO A 65 -2.79 3.79 16.65
C PRO A 65 -2.96 5.22 16.14
N TYR A 66 -3.01 5.41 14.82
CA TYR A 66 -3.09 6.71 14.15
C TYR A 66 -4.49 7.07 13.66
N GLN A 67 -5.52 6.31 14.07
CA GLN A 67 -6.92 6.53 13.67
C GLN A 67 -7.11 6.53 12.14
N SER A 68 -6.23 5.82 11.43
CA SER A 68 -6.33 5.64 9.99
C SER A 68 -7.19 4.42 9.66
N ILE A 69 -7.88 4.47 8.53
CA ILE A 69 -8.49 3.31 7.90
C ILE A 69 -7.48 2.79 6.88
N ASP A 70 -6.76 1.72 7.23
CA ASP A 70 -5.69 1.24 6.38
C ASP A 70 -6.24 0.38 5.21
N PRO A 71 -5.53 0.31 4.07
CA PRO A 71 -5.94 -0.48 2.91
C PRO A 71 -5.92 -1.99 3.20
N THR A 72 -5.05 -2.42 4.11
CA THR A 72 -4.85 -3.82 4.50
C THR A 72 -4.86 -3.96 6.02
N SER A 73 -5.11 -5.17 6.52
CA SER A 73 -4.74 -5.51 7.90
C SER A 73 -3.21 -5.48 8.07
N THR A 74 -2.70 -5.25 9.28
CA THR A 74 -1.25 -5.28 9.49
C THR A 74 -0.67 -6.69 9.43
N ALA A 75 0.65 -6.80 9.22
CA ALA A 75 1.36 -8.06 9.40
C ALA A 75 1.24 -8.56 10.85
N SER A 76 1.24 -9.89 11.02
CA SER A 76 1.13 -10.53 12.35
C SER A 76 2.48 -10.61 13.08
N ILE A 77 3.58 -10.41 12.36
CA ILE A 77 4.94 -10.39 12.90
C ILE A 77 5.28 -9.01 13.48
N ASP A 78 6.10 -8.98 14.53
CA ASP A 78 6.59 -7.75 15.17
C ASP A 78 8.08 -7.47 14.91
N ASP A 79 8.77 -8.38 14.21
CA ASP A 79 10.20 -8.24 13.92
C ASP A 79 10.45 -7.18 12.84
N VAL A 80 11.14 -6.10 13.22
CA VAL A 80 11.36 -4.93 12.37
C VAL A 80 12.24 -5.25 11.16
N ASP A 81 13.23 -6.13 11.32
CA ASP A 81 14.17 -6.46 10.25
C ASP A 81 13.48 -7.33 9.19
N GLU A 82 12.69 -8.33 9.61
CA GLU A 82 11.87 -9.14 8.71
C GLU A 82 10.81 -8.30 7.98
N LEU A 83 10.13 -7.40 8.70
CA LEU A 83 9.17 -6.48 8.11
C LEU A 83 9.82 -5.53 7.10
N GLY A 84 11.00 -5.01 7.41
CA GLY A 84 11.78 -4.15 6.51
C GLY A 84 12.18 -4.89 5.23
N ALA A 85 12.67 -6.13 5.37
CA ALA A 85 13.00 -6.99 4.22
C ALA A 85 11.77 -7.27 3.36
N MET A 86 10.62 -7.55 3.99
CA MET A 86 9.35 -7.78 3.28
C MET A 86 8.88 -6.55 2.52
N LEU A 87 8.98 -5.35 3.09
CA LEU A 87 8.55 -4.09 2.48
C LEU A 87 9.26 -3.84 1.13
N VAL A 88 10.56 -4.11 1.07
CA VAL A 88 11.43 -3.77 -0.07
C VAL A 88 11.54 -4.89 -1.10
N ASP A 89 11.06 -6.10 -0.79
CA ASP A 89 11.13 -7.25 -1.68
C ASP A 89 10.04 -7.19 -2.77
N SER A 90 10.41 -6.75 -3.98
CA SER A 90 9.50 -6.67 -5.13
C SER A 90 9.01 -8.03 -5.65
N SER A 91 9.57 -9.15 -5.16
CA SER A 91 9.05 -10.49 -5.47
C SER A 91 7.84 -10.86 -4.62
N LYS A 92 7.58 -10.13 -3.52
CA LYS A 92 6.41 -10.35 -2.67
C LYS A 92 5.16 -9.69 -3.25
N PRO A 93 3.97 -10.27 -3.03
CA PRO A 93 2.71 -9.63 -3.35
C PRO A 93 2.61 -8.23 -2.73
N LEU A 94 2.07 -7.26 -3.48
CA LEU A 94 1.90 -5.89 -3.01
C LEU A 94 1.14 -5.82 -1.68
N TRP A 95 0.12 -6.66 -1.52
CA TRP A 95 -0.64 -6.81 -0.29
C TRP A 95 0.27 -7.04 0.92
N ASP A 96 1.18 -8.02 0.86
CA ASP A 96 2.07 -8.36 1.98
C ASP A 96 3.04 -7.22 2.29
N ARG A 97 3.53 -6.53 1.26
CA ARG A 97 4.38 -5.34 1.41
C ARG A 97 3.64 -4.21 2.13
N TYR A 98 2.36 -3.98 1.81
CA TYR A 98 1.49 -3.03 2.52
C TYR A 98 1.28 -3.44 3.98
N ARG A 99 0.99 -4.73 4.24
CA ARG A 99 0.85 -5.24 5.60
C ARG A 99 2.10 -4.97 6.44
N ALA A 100 3.28 -5.16 5.85
CA ALA A 100 4.56 -4.87 6.51
C ALA A 100 4.76 -3.37 6.75
N MET A 101 4.47 -2.53 5.75
CA MET A 101 4.55 -1.07 5.85
C MET A 101 3.69 -0.53 7.01
N PHE A 102 2.42 -0.90 7.08
CA PHE A 102 1.52 -0.44 8.14
C PHE A 102 1.88 -1.00 9.51
N LYS A 103 2.42 -2.22 9.56
CA LYS A 103 2.95 -2.79 10.81
C LYS A 103 4.18 -2.02 11.31
N LEU A 104 5.13 -1.69 10.44
CA LEU A 104 6.30 -0.87 10.77
C LEU A 104 5.89 0.53 11.26
N ARG A 105 4.90 1.16 10.62
CA ARG A 105 4.31 2.43 11.10
C ARG A 105 3.78 2.26 12.51
N ASN A 106 2.99 1.22 12.76
CA ASN A 106 2.35 0.98 14.05
C ASN A 106 3.34 0.62 15.17
N ILE A 107 4.50 0.02 14.84
CA ILE A 107 5.58 -0.26 15.80
C ILE A 107 6.23 1.04 16.30
N ASN A 108 6.39 2.05 15.43
CA ASN A 108 6.84 3.40 15.78
C ASN A 108 8.11 3.47 16.65
N THR A 109 9.19 2.81 16.21
CA THR A 109 10.52 2.91 16.83
C THR A 109 11.53 3.50 15.84
N ASP A 110 12.69 3.95 16.32
CA ASP A 110 13.77 4.42 15.45
C ASP A 110 14.18 3.38 14.39
N ALA A 111 14.15 2.09 14.77
CA ALA A 111 14.42 0.99 13.85
C ALA A 111 13.33 0.88 12.76
N SER A 112 12.05 0.95 13.14
CA SER A 112 10.95 0.85 12.17
C SER A 112 10.87 2.06 11.24
N ILE A 113 11.20 3.27 11.73
CA ILE A 113 11.33 4.48 10.91
C ILE A 113 12.44 4.30 9.87
N LYS A 114 13.60 3.75 10.25
CA LYS A 114 14.70 3.46 9.32
C LYS A 114 14.28 2.43 8.26
N ALA A 115 13.57 1.38 8.66
CA ALA A 115 13.06 0.37 7.73
C ALA A 115 12.04 0.97 6.73
N LEU A 116 11.13 1.83 7.19
CA LEU A 116 10.21 2.56 6.30
C LEU A 116 10.96 3.47 5.31
N ALA A 117 11.98 4.20 5.79
CA ALA A 117 12.79 5.06 4.95
C ALA A 117 13.53 4.27 3.85
N GLN A 118 13.93 3.02 4.11
CA GLN A 118 14.49 2.14 3.07
C GLN A 118 13.49 1.88 1.94
N GLY A 119 12.21 1.62 2.25
CA GLY A 119 11.16 1.47 1.24
C GLY A 119 10.96 2.70 0.35
N PHE A 120 11.20 3.90 0.90
CA PHE A 120 11.16 5.15 0.15
C PHE A 120 12.40 5.34 -0.76
N ILE A 121 13.59 5.00 -0.25
CA ILE A 121 14.87 5.25 -0.94
C ILE A 121 15.17 4.18 -2.00
N LEU A 122 14.84 2.92 -1.73
CA LEU A 122 15.26 1.78 -2.56
C LEU A 122 14.55 1.70 -3.93
N ASN A 123 13.55 2.55 -4.20
CA ASN A 123 13.01 2.74 -5.55
C ASN A 123 13.89 3.60 -6.47
N PHE A 124 14.93 4.28 -5.96
CA PHE A 124 15.83 5.10 -6.77
C PHE A 124 17.13 4.40 -7.20
N HIS A 125 17.39 3.16 -6.79
CA HIS A 125 18.66 2.48 -7.07
C HIS A 125 18.52 1.22 -7.95
N CYS A 126 17.87 1.38 -9.11
CA CYS A 126 18.18 0.52 -10.27
C CYS A 126 19.45 0.99 -11.03
N LEU A 127 20.12 2.07 -10.59
CA LEU A 127 21.43 2.47 -11.14
C LEU A 127 22.38 2.91 -10.02
N SER A 128 23.55 2.26 -9.95
CA SER A 128 24.78 2.73 -9.29
C SER A 128 24.86 2.73 -7.74
N LEU A 129 24.90 1.54 -7.12
CA LEU A 129 25.64 1.36 -5.85
C LEU A 129 27.14 1.19 -6.12
N SER A 130 27.79 2.22 -6.66
CA SER A 130 29.26 2.27 -6.79
C SER A 130 29.91 3.47 -6.10
N LEU A 131 29.14 4.40 -5.52
CA LEU A 131 29.71 5.58 -4.88
C LEU A 131 28.85 5.97 -3.68
N ILE A 132 29.20 5.46 -2.51
CA ILE A 132 29.40 6.21 -1.25
C ILE A 132 30.19 5.25 -0.35
N ARG A 133 31.51 5.23 -0.58
CA ARG A 133 32.49 5.14 0.49
C ARG A 133 33.10 6.53 0.58
N LEU A 134 32.78 7.25 1.65
CA LEU A 134 33.66 8.21 2.29
C LEU A 134 33.49 8.04 3.79
#